data_AF-A0A832FML3-F1
#
_entry.id   AF-A0A832FML3-F1
#
_cell.length_a   1.000
_cell.length_b   1.000
_cell.length_c   1.000
_cell.angle_alpha   90.00
_cell.angle_beta   90.00
_cell.angle_gamma   90.00
#
_symmetry.space_group_name_H-M   'P 1'
#
loop_
_entity.id
_entity.type
_entity.pdbx_description
1 polymer ?
#
loop_
_entity_poly.entity_id
_entity_poly.type
_entity_poly.pdbx_seq_one_letter_code
_entity_poly.pdbx_strand_id
1 'polypeptide(L)' 'MHRLADNAVYFVTAGTLHKAYLFDTPEKRDLLERLLLAHAKEHGWQLEAWAVFANHYHFV' A
#
# COMPACT_ATOMS: atom_id res chain seq x y z
N MET A 1 -18.32 -4.34 9.06
CA MET A 1 -18.75 -5.26 7.98
C MET A 1 -18.12 -4.77 6.70
N HIS A 2 -17.27 -5.56 6.04
CA HIS A 2 -16.65 -5.19 4.76
C HIS A 2 -17.54 -5.71 3.63
N ARG A 3 -17.87 -4.86 2.64
CA ARG A 3 -18.72 -5.21 1.50
C ARG A 3 -17.96 -5.02 0.20
N LEU A 4 -17.91 -6.05 -0.62
CA LEU A 4 -17.34 -6.02 -1.96
C LEU A 4 -18.44 -5.66 -2.97
N ALA A 5 -18.12 -4.80 -3.93
CA ALA A 5 -18.98 -4.35 -5.01
C ALA A 5 -18.13 -4.12 -6.26
N ASP A 6 -18.70 -4.41 -7.43
CA ASP A 6 -17.94 -4.51 -8.69
C ASP A 6 -17.36 -3.18 -9.21
N ASN A 7 -17.79 -2.03 -8.65
CA ASN A 7 -17.33 -0.69 -9.04
C ASN A 7 -17.19 0.25 -7.82
N ALA A 8 -16.48 -0.21 -6.79
CA ALA A 8 -16.22 0.58 -5.60
C ALA A 8 -14.73 0.87 -5.44
N VAL A 9 -14.44 1.99 -4.79
CA VAL A 9 -13.08 2.41 -4.41
C VAL A 9 -12.84 1.98 -2.96
N TYR A 10 -11.68 1.36 -2.71
CA TYR A 10 -11.38 0.75 -1.42
C TYR A 10 -10.11 1.33 -0.81
N PHE A 11 -10.22 1.84 0.42
CA PHE A 11 -9.03 2.19 1.19
C PHE A 11 -8.44 0.94 1.83
N VAL A 12 -7.27 0.51 1.35
CA VAL A 12 -6.52 -0.63 1.89
C VAL A 12 -5.37 -0.12 2.73
N THR A 13 -5.26 -0.59 3.97
CA THR A 13 -4.13 -0.27 4.85
C THR A 13 -3.47 -1.55 5.35
N ALA A 14 -2.14 -1.52 5.43
CA ALA A 14 -1.34 -2.59 6.00
C ALA A 14 -0.27 -2.01 6.92
N GLY A 15 0.02 -2.72 8.00
CA GLY A 15 1.05 -2.35 8.96
C GLY A 15 2.04 -3.50 9.14
N THR A 16 3.29 -3.14 9.41
CA THR A 16 4.29 -4.06 9.91
C THR A 16 3.85 -4.71 11.23
N LEU A 17 4.33 -5.93 11.48
CA LEU A 17 4.09 -6.64 12.73
C LEU A 17 4.60 -5.80 13.91
N HIS A 18 3.79 -5.68 14.96
CA HIS A 18 4.06 -4.85 16.15
C HIS A 18 4.34 -3.36 15.85
N LYS A 19 3.97 -2.86 14.66
CA LYS A 19 4.25 -1.48 14.22
C LYS A 19 5.74 -1.16 14.17
N ALA A 20 6.59 -2.17 13.99
CA ALA A 20 8.03 -2.02 13.88
C ALA A 20 8.40 -1.12 12.67
N TYR A 21 9.38 -0.24 12.86
CA TYR A 21 9.78 0.74 11.84
C TYR A 21 10.75 0.10 10.85
N LEU A 22 10.27 -0.89 10.07
CA LEU A 22 11.12 -1.65 9.15
C LEU A 22 11.51 -0.84 7.89
N PHE A 23 10.71 0.15 7.51
CA PHE A 23 10.93 1.06 6.37
C PHE A 23 11.46 2.44 6.85
N ASP A 24 12.43 2.40 7.77
CA ASP A 24 12.99 3.56 8.47
C ASP A 24 13.88 4.46 7.59
N THR A 25 14.44 3.97 6.49
CA THR A 25 15.23 4.78 5.55
C THR A 25 14.43 5.17 4.29
N PRO A 26 14.79 6.27 3.60
CA PRO A 26 14.18 6.64 2.32
C PRO A 26 14.24 5.50 1.29
N GLU A 27 15.38 4.83 1.17
CA GLU A 27 15.62 3.79 0.17
C GLU A 27 14.70 2.57 0.37
N LYS A 28 14.42 2.22 1.64
CA LYS A 28 13.47 1.16 1.97
C LYS A 28 12.02 1.55 1.63
N ARG A 29 11.65 2.82 1.83
CA ARG A 29 10.32 3.34 1.44
C ARG A 29 10.17 3.40 -0.07
N ASP A 30 11.19 3.86 -0.78
CA ASP A 30 11.23 3.89 -2.24
C ASP A 30 11.12 2.48 -2.82
N LEU A 31 11.78 1.49 -2.21
CA LEU A 31 11.66 0.09 -2.59
C LEU A 31 10.23 -0.43 -2.41
N LEU A 32 9.63 -0.20 -1.24
CA LEU A 32 8.25 -0.62 -0.97
C LEU A 32 7.26 0.06 -1.91
N GLU A 33 7.40 1.36 -2.16
CA GLU A 33 6.55 2.11 -3.08
C GLU A 33 6.64 1.54 -4.50
N ARG A 34 7.86 1.35 -5.03
CA ARG A 34 8.05 0.77 -6.36
C ARG A 34 7.43 -0.62 -6.48
N LEU A 35 7.59 -1.47 -5.46
CA LEU A 35 6.99 -2.80 -5.44
C LEU A 35 5.46 -2.71 -5.40
N LEU A 36 4.89 -1.84 -4.57
CA LEU A 36 3.43 -1.63 -4.49
C LEU A 36 2.86 -1.22 -5.85
N LEU A 37 3.46 -0.22 -6.51
CA LEU A 37 3.02 0.28 -7.81
C LEU A 37 3.21 -0.74 -8.93
N ALA A 38 4.32 -1.48 -8.92
CA ALA A 38 4.58 -2.53 -9.89
C ALA A 38 3.54 -3.66 -9.80
N HIS A 39 3.23 -4.13 -8.59
CA HIS A 39 2.24 -5.19 -8.38
C HIS A 39 0.81 -4.71 -8.68
N ALA A 40 0.46 -3.47 -8.30
CA ALA A 40 -0.83 -2.90 -8.66
C ALA A 40 -1.03 -2.91 -10.19
N LYS A 41 -0.01 -2.45 -10.93
CA LYS A 41 -0.02 -2.48 -12.39
C LYS A 41 -0.09 -3.91 -12.95
N GLU A 42 0.70 -4.84 -12.42
CA GLU A 42 0.72 -6.26 -12.84
C GLU A 42 -0.66 -6.91 -12.69
N HIS A 43 -1.38 -6.59 -11.62
CA HIS A 43 -2.72 -7.11 -11.36
C HIS A 43 -3.85 -6.25 -11.94
N GLY A 44 -3.54 -5.24 -12.76
CA GLY A 44 -4.53 -4.38 -13.41
C GLY A 44 -5.28 -3.45 -12.46
N TRP A 45 -4.74 -3.16 -11.28
CA TRP A 45 -5.32 -2.23 -10.33
C TRP A 45 -4.95 -0.79 -10.71
N GLN A 46 -5.96 0.05 -10.88
CA GLN A 46 -5.80 1.49 -10.98
C GLN A 46 -5.86 2.07 -9.57
N LEU A 47 -4.71 2.57 -9.08
CA LEU A 47 -4.65 3.27 -7.80
C LEU A 47 -5.00 4.74 -8.00
N GLU A 48 -5.90 5.26 -7.17
CA GLU A 48 -6.28 6.67 -7.10
C GLU A 48 -5.31 7.45 -6.20
N ALA A 49 -4.78 6.83 -5.16
CA ALA A 49 -3.78 7.42 -4.26
C ALA A 49 -3.00 6.35 -3.47
N TRP A 50 -1.80 6.69 -2.99
CA TRP A 50 -1.02 5.84 -2.09
C TRP A 50 -0.12 6.66 -1.17
N ALA A 51 0.31 6.06 -0.06
CA ALA A 51 1.36 6.60 0.80
C ALA A 51 2.10 5.47 1.53
N VAL A 52 3.42 5.65 1.69
CA VAL A 52 4.30 4.70 2.37
C VAL A 52 4.99 5.36 3.57
N PHE A 53 4.85 4.76 4.75
CA PHE A 53 5.46 5.20 6.00
C PHE A 53 6.39 4.13 6.58
N ALA A 54 7.12 4.48 7.64
CA ALA A 54 8.14 3.61 8.23
C ALA A 54 7.63 2.26 8.76
N ASN A 55 6.35 2.18 9.11
CA ASN A 55 5.75 1.00 9.71
C ASN A 55 4.37 0.61 9.14
N HIS A 56 3.86 1.36 8.16
CA HIS A 56 2.58 1.08 7.51
C HIS A 56 2.51 1.75 6.13
N TYR A 57 1.56 1.33 5.32
CA TYR A 57 1.24 1.95 4.05
C TYR A 57 -0.26 1.84 3.79
N HIS A 58 -0.75 2.67 2.89
CA HIS A 58 -2.13 2.56 2.41
C HIS A 58 -2.20 2.96 0.94
N PHE A 59 -3.21 2.44 0.28
CA PHE A 59 -3.55 2.78 -1.09
C PHE A 59 -5.05 2.73 -1.29
N VAL A 60 -5.51 3.45 -2.30
CA VAL A 60 -6.90 3.64 -2.69
C VAL A 60 -7.04 3.25 -4.14
#